data_AF-A0A3N5JE48-F1
#
_entry.id   AF-A0A3N5JE48-F1
#
_cell.length_a   1.000
_cell.length_b   1.000
_cell.length_c   1.000
_cell.angle_alpha   90.00
_cell.angle_beta   90.00
_cell.angle_gamma   90.00
#
_symmetry.space_group_name_H-M   'P 1'
#
loop_
_entity.id
_entity.type
_entity.pdbx_description
1 polymer ?
#
loop_
_entity_poly.entity_id
_entity_poly.type
_entity_poly.pdbx_seq_one_letter_code
_entity_poly.pdbx_strand_id
1 'polypeptide(L)'
;MRSKVIDMEPGRPCMHCTGHGCAIYPDRPEDPCRSFECGWLQEGSPMPEELRPDRCGAIVIFNREWRHWRIVVAIPTGPEIPPATLEWLKAHAREHALPLLFDLRLMKDGKYIGIKEMGYGPPAFVEAVKLGIGPQDIFTL
;
A
#
# COMPACT_ATOMS: atom_id res chain seq x y z
N MET A 1 -7.15 0.87 -4.70
CA MET A 1 -7.58 2.27 -4.83
C MET A 1 -8.09 2.51 -6.24
N ARG A 2 -9.33 3.00 -6.37
CA ARG A 2 -9.90 3.51 -7.64
C ARG A 2 -10.47 4.90 -7.35
N SER A 3 -10.33 5.84 -8.26
CA SER A 3 -10.95 7.16 -8.14
C SER A 3 -11.47 7.61 -9.50
N LYS A 4 -12.78 7.90 -9.56
CA LYS A 4 -13.41 8.46 -10.77
C LYS A 4 -13.03 9.92 -10.99
N VAL A 5 -12.76 10.67 -9.92
CA VAL A 5 -12.46 12.12 -9.97
C VAL A 5 -11.15 12.39 -10.70
N ILE A 6 -10.14 11.56 -10.47
CA ILE A 6 -8.81 11.69 -11.08
C ILE A 6 -8.50 10.56 -12.06
N ASP A 7 -9.53 9.84 -12.50
CA ASP A 7 -9.48 8.73 -13.46
C ASP A 7 -8.32 7.75 -13.22
N MET A 8 -8.25 7.23 -11.99
CA MET A 8 -7.16 6.40 -11.51
C MET A 8 -7.66 5.02 -11.09
N GLU A 9 -6.95 3.97 -11.50
CA GLU A 9 -7.17 2.60 -11.05
C GLU A 9 -5.87 1.77 -11.17
N PRO A 10 -5.79 0.54 -10.63
CA PRO A 10 -4.60 -0.28 -10.78
C PRO A 10 -4.22 -0.45 -12.27
N GLY A 11 -2.97 -0.11 -12.62
CA GLY A 11 -2.49 -0.08 -14.01
C GLY A 11 -2.79 1.21 -14.78
N ARG A 12 -3.60 2.12 -14.22
CA ARG A 12 -3.92 3.44 -14.80
C ARG A 12 -3.62 4.54 -13.78
N PRO A 13 -2.48 5.25 -13.91
CA PRO A 13 -2.14 6.31 -12.98
C PRO A 13 -3.18 7.44 -13.05
N CYS A 14 -3.19 8.29 -12.02
CA CYS A 14 -3.96 9.54 -12.01
C CYS A 14 -3.84 10.28 -13.34
N MET A 15 -4.94 10.86 -13.83
CA MET A 15 -5.00 11.59 -15.10
C MET A 15 -4.00 12.74 -15.22
N HIS A 16 -3.52 13.28 -14.10
CA HIS A 16 -2.51 14.33 -14.08
C HIS A 16 -1.07 13.81 -14.11
N CYS A 17 -0.85 12.48 -14.06
CA CYS A 17 0.46 11.87 -14.16
C CYS A 17 0.95 11.89 -15.61
N THR A 18 2.11 12.52 -15.84
CA THR A 18 2.74 12.61 -17.18
C THR A 18 3.75 11.50 -17.45
N GLY A 19 3.84 10.52 -16.54
CA GLY A 19 4.92 9.53 -16.50
C GLY A 19 6.25 10.06 -15.94
N HIS A 20 6.42 11.38 -15.85
CA HIS A 20 7.63 12.05 -15.37
C HIS A 20 7.36 12.96 -14.16
N GLY A 21 6.09 13.07 -13.76
CA GLY A 21 5.65 13.94 -12.68
C GLY A 21 4.14 14.21 -12.73
N CYS A 22 3.70 15.17 -11.93
CA CYS A 22 2.32 15.63 -11.90
C CYS A 22 2.18 16.93 -12.71
N ALA A 23 1.28 16.97 -13.69
CA ALA A 23 1.02 18.14 -14.52
C ALA A 23 0.49 19.34 -13.72
N ILE A 24 -0.11 19.09 -12.56
CA ILE A 24 -0.64 20.10 -11.64
C ILE A 24 0.16 20.16 -10.34
N TYR A 25 1.45 19.81 -10.35
CA TYR A 25 2.26 19.71 -9.13
C TYR A 25 2.15 20.93 -8.19
N PRO A 26 2.22 22.18 -8.70
CA PRO A 26 2.05 23.39 -7.88
C PRO A 26 0.64 23.58 -7.33
N ASP A 27 -0.37 23.00 -7.99
CA ASP A 27 -1.80 23.17 -7.71
C ASP A 27 -2.46 21.90 -7.15
N ARG A 28 -1.64 20.93 -6.68
CA ARG A 28 -2.16 19.68 -6.11
C ARG A 28 -3.15 19.99 -4.97
N PRO A 29 -4.30 19.29 -4.91
CA PRO A 29 -5.22 19.46 -3.79
C PRO A 29 -4.55 19.07 -2.48
N GLU A 30 -5.00 19.65 -1.36
CA GLU A 30 -4.49 19.28 -0.03
C GLU A 30 -4.65 17.78 0.22
N ASP A 31 -5.87 17.26 0.05
CA ASP A 31 -6.17 15.83 0.22
C ASP A 31 -6.47 15.12 -1.11
N PRO A 32 -5.88 13.92 -1.35
CA PRO A 32 -4.78 13.30 -0.60
C PRO A 32 -3.39 13.76 -1.08
N CYS A 33 -3.30 14.63 -2.08
CA CYS A 33 -2.07 14.79 -2.87
C CYS A 33 -0.92 15.49 -2.14
N ARG A 34 -1.20 16.38 -1.19
CA ARG A 34 -0.19 17.04 -0.35
C ARG A 34 -0.09 16.43 1.03
N SER A 35 -1.21 16.00 1.60
CA SER A 35 -1.26 15.43 2.95
C SER A 35 -0.66 14.03 3.05
N PHE A 36 -0.53 13.31 1.94
CA PHE A 36 0.05 11.98 1.95
C PHE A 36 1.58 12.00 1.93
N GLU A 37 2.17 11.38 2.95
CA GLU A 37 3.58 10.98 2.96
C GLU A 37 3.68 9.46 3.16
N CYS A 38 4.51 8.81 2.35
CA CYS A 38 4.81 7.40 2.56
C CYS A 38 5.80 7.25 3.71
N GLY A 39 5.84 6.05 4.30
CA GLY A 39 6.71 5.73 5.42
C GLY A 39 8.18 6.01 5.16
N TRP A 40 8.66 5.96 3.90
CA TRP A 40 10.04 6.30 3.55
C TRP A 40 10.31 7.81 3.59
N LEU A 41 9.34 8.64 3.21
CA LEU A 41 9.47 10.11 3.19
C LEU A 41 9.32 10.74 4.58
N GLN A 42 8.72 10.03 5.53
CA GLN A 42 8.49 10.54 6.88
C GLN A 42 9.80 10.91 7.57
N GLU A 43 9.80 12.01 8.31
CA GLU A 43 10.94 12.42 9.13
C GLU A 43 11.30 11.32 10.14
N GLY A 44 12.59 10.97 10.20
CA GLY A 44 13.07 9.90 11.09
C GLY A 44 12.67 8.48 10.64
N SER A 45 12.29 8.30 9.37
CA SER A 45 11.93 6.98 8.84
C SER A 45 13.02 5.93 9.11
N PRO A 46 12.64 4.72 9.56
CA PRO A 46 13.58 3.61 9.74
C PRO A 46 13.94 2.93 8.41
N MET A 47 13.35 3.36 7.29
CA MET A 47 13.55 2.73 5.99
C MET A 47 14.85 3.23 5.34
N PRO A 48 15.78 2.34 4.97
CA PRO A 48 16.99 2.73 4.26
C PRO A 48 16.68 3.17 2.80
N GLU A 49 17.66 3.76 2.13
CA GLU A 49 17.52 4.30 0.76
C GLU A 49 17.08 3.22 -0.26
N GLU A 50 17.49 1.96 -0.06
CA GLU A 50 17.09 0.83 -0.91
C GLU A 50 15.58 0.56 -0.83
N LEU A 51 14.92 1.02 0.24
CA LEU A 51 13.49 0.89 0.44
C LEU A 51 12.67 2.09 -0.06
N ARG A 52 13.29 3.01 -0.79
CA ARG A 52 12.56 4.04 -1.52
C ARG A 52 11.54 3.39 -2.48
N PRO A 53 10.29 3.90 -2.59
CA PRO A 53 9.20 3.17 -3.27
C PRO A 53 9.46 2.80 -4.74
N ASP A 54 10.20 3.62 -5.49
CA ASP A 54 10.60 3.35 -6.88
C ASP A 54 11.68 2.27 -7.01
N ARG A 55 12.37 1.93 -5.91
CA ARG A 55 13.43 0.91 -5.86
C ARG A 55 12.95 -0.42 -5.28
N CYS A 56 12.11 -0.35 -4.25
CA CYS A 56 11.71 -1.52 -3.47
C CYS A 56 10.39 -2.14 -3.92
N GLY A 57 9.69 -1.52 -4.87
CA GLY A 57 8.44 -2.08 -5.38
C GLY A 57 7.24 -1.98 -4.40
N ALA A 58 7.36 -1.21 -3.32
CA ALA A 58 6.31 -1.06 -2.32
C ALA A 58 6.16 0.38 -1.81
N ILE A 59 4.92 0.82 -1.62
CA ILE A 59 4.57 1.98 -0.81
C ILE A 59 4.27 1.45 0.60
N VAL A 60 5.01 1.94 1.58
CA VAL A 60 4.84 1.58 3.00
C VAL A 60 4.12 2.71 3.72
N ILE A 61 3.22 2.38 4.64
CA ILE A 61 2.55 3.34 5.53
C ILE A 61 2.72 2.82 6.95
N PHE A 62 3.44 3.57 7.78
CA PHE A 62 3.64 3.22 9.18
C PHE A 62 2.48 3.67 10.06
N ASN A 63 2.30 2.97 11.18
CA ASN A 63 1.43 3.36 12.29
C ASN A 63 -0.02 3.67 11.90
N ARG A 64 -0.54 3.03 10.85
CA ARG A 64 -1.94 3.19 10.45
C ARG A 64 -2.83 2.48 11.46
N GLU A 65 -3.92 3.11 11.85
CA GLU A 65 -4.97 2.45 12.62
C GLU A 65 -5.85 1.61 11.68
N TRP A 66 -6.02 0.33 12.02
CA TRP A 66 -6.91 -0.59 11.33
C TRP A 66 -7.69 -1.39 12.36
N ARG A 67 -8.98 -1.08 12.50
CA ARG A 67 -9.83 -1.53 13.62
C ARG A 67 -9.17 -1.11 14.94
N HIS A 68 -8.85 -2.04 15.83
CA HIS A 68 -8.16 -1.79 17.10
C HIS A 68 -6.64 -2.05 17.03
N TRP A 69 -6.09 -2.30 15.83
CA TRP A 69 -4.67 -2.56 15.63
C TRP A 69 -3.96 -1.32 15.10
N ARG A 70 -2.77 -1.04 15.63
CA ARG A 70 -1.81 -0.16 14.97
C ARG A 70 -0.91 -1.01 14.09
N ILE A 71 -0.88 -0.75 12.79
CA ILE A 71 -0.26 -1.62 11.80
C ILE A 71 0.73 -0.89 10.89
N VAL A 72 1.61 -1.68 10.28
CA VAL A 72 2.33 -1.29 9.05
C VAL A 72 1.51 -1.78 7.86
N VAL A 73 1.37 -0.95 6.82
CA VAL A 73 0.75 -1.35 5.55
C VAL A 73 1.80 -1.31 4.46
N ALA A 74 1.81 -2.33 3.60
CA ALA A 74 2.63 -2.37 2.39
C ALA A 74 1.80 -2.65 1.15
N ILE A 75 1.91 -1.77 0.15
CA ILE A 75 1.13 -1.83 -1.09
C ILE A 75 2.11 -1.95 -2.27
N PRO A 76 1.96 -2.92 -3.17
CA PRO A 76 2.85 -3.06 -4.32
C PRO A 76 2.68 -1.90 -5.30
N THR A 77 3.81 -1.36 -5.78
CA THR A 77 3.85 -0.36 -6.87
C THR A 77 3.80 -1.01 -8.26
N GLY A 78 3.97 -2.34 -8.33
CA GLY A 78 3.85 -3.15 -9.54
C GLY A 78 2.94 -4.37 -9.34
N PRO A 79 3.23 -5.50 -10.02
CA PRO A 79 2.41 -6.72 -9.91
C PRO A 79 2.48 -7.35 -8.51
N GLU A 80 3.59 -7.20 -7.80
CA GLU A 80 3.79 -7.76 -6.47
C GLU A 80 4.82 -6.96 -5.67
N ILE A 81 4.89 -7.20 -4.36
CA ILE A 81 5.96 -6.70 -3.50
C ILE A 81 7.15 -7.66 -3.66
N PRO A 82 8.34 -7.16 -4.04
CA PRO A 82 9.55 -8.00 -4.14
C PRO A 82 9.81 -8.78 -2.84
N PRO A 83 10.22 -10.06 -2.91
CA PRO A 83 10.43 -10.89 -1.72
C PRO A 83 11.41 -10.28 -0.70
N ALA A 84 12.51 -9.68 -1.16
CA ALA A 84 13.48 -9.04 -0.28
C ALA A 84 12.87 -7.87 0.52
N THR A 85 12.03 -7.06 -0.13
CA THR A 85 11.30 -5.97 0.50
C THR A 85 10.30 -6.49 1.52
N LEU A 86 9.54 -7.54 1.17
CA LEU A 86 8.57 -8.15 2.08
C LEU A 86 9.26 -8.77 3.30
N GLU A 87 10.41 -9.44 3.13
CA GLU A 87 11.16 -10.01 4.25
C GLU A 87 11.72 -8.92 5.18
N TRP A 88 12.22 -7.81 4.63
CA TRP A 88 12.62 -6.66 5.46
C TRP A 88 11.43 -6.13 6.26
N LEU A 89 10.27 -5.96 5.63
CA LEU A 89 9.06 -5.45 6.29
C LEU A 89 8.58 -6.38 7.41
N LYS A 90 8.63 -7.71 7.19
CA LYS A 90 8.32 -8.69 8.24
C LYS A 90 9.32 -8.63 9.39
N ALA A 91 10.61 -8.45 9.10
CA ALA A 91 11.64 -8.31 10.12
C ALA A 91 11.40 -7.06 10.98
N HIS A 92 11.17 -5.91 10.34
CA HIS A 92 10.85 -4.65 11.00
C HIS A 92 9.56 -4.76 11.83
N ALA A 93 8.49 -5.32 11.25
CA ALA A 93 7.22 -5.58 11.94
C ALA A 93 7.42 -6.43 13.21
N ARG A 94 8.25 -7.47 13.12
CA ARG A 94 8.59 -8.33 14.27
C ARG A 94 9.38 -7.58 15.33
N GLU A 95 10.43 -6.84 14.93
CA GLU A 95 11.30 -6.08 15.83
C GLU A 95 10.52 -5.06 16.67
N HIS A 96 9.56 -4.38 16.05
CA HIS A 96 8.77 -3.33 16.70
C HIS A 96 7.42 -3.82 17.24
N ALA A 97 7.16 -5.13 17.20
CA ALA A 97 5.88 -5.73 17.60
C ALA A 97 4.65 -5.07 16.94
N LEU A 98 4.78 -4.66 15.68
CA LEU A 98 3.70 -4.09 14.89
C LEU A 98 3.22 -5.11 13.85
N PRO A 99 1.93 -5.45 13.80
CA PRO A 99 1.42 -6.29 12.72
C PRO A 99 1.58 -5.62 11.35
N LEU A 100 1.76 -6.43 10.32
CA LEU A 100 1.92 -6.00 8.93
C LEU A 100 0.72 -6.48 8.11
N LEU A 101 0.03 -5.56 7.46
CA LEU A 101 -0.94 -5.83 6.41
C LEU A 101 -0.29 -5.55 5.05
N PHE A 102 -0.40 -6.46 4.10
CA PHE A 102 0.12 -6.23 2.76
C PHE A 102 -0.82 -6.75 1.66
N ASP A 103 -0.82 -6.04 0.54
CA ASP A 103 -1.67 -6.35 -0.60
C ASP A 103 -0.99 -7.33 -1.56
N LEU A 104 -1.73 -8.34 -2.00
CA LEU A 104 -1.42 -9.14 -3.18
C LEU A 104 -2.33 -8.71 -4.32
N ARG A 105 -1.76 -8.45 -5.51
CA ARG A 105 -2.55 -8.23 -6.73
C ARG A 105 -3.01 -9.59 -7.26
N LEU A 106 -4.32 -9.73 -7.46
CA LEU A 106 -4.89 -10.88 -8.13
C LEU A 106 -4.92 -10.59 -9.63
N MET A 107 -4.25 -11.45 -10.41
CA MET A 107 -4.12 -11.34 -11.86
C MET A 107 -4.75 -12.57 -12.52
N LYS A 108 -5.49 -12.38 -13.62
CA LYS A 108 -6.02 -13.45 -14.47
C LYS A 108 -5.81 -13.07 -15.92
N ASP A 109 -5.15 -13.94 -16.70
CA ASP A 109 -4.85 -13.71 -18.12
C ASP A 109 -4.17 -12.35 -18.39
N GLY A 110 -3.22 -11.97 -17.51
CA GLY A 110 -2.51 -10.69 -17.57
C GLY A 110 -3.32 -9.47 -17.13
N LYS A 111 -4.59 -9.64 -16.73
CA LYS A 111 -5.47 -8.56 -16.27
C LYS A 111 -5.60 -8.56 -14.76
N TYR A 112 -5.54 -7.37 -14.17
CA TYR A 112 -5.85 -7.16 -12.76
C TYR A 112 -7.33 -7.43 -12.50
N ILE A 113 -7.62 -8.32 -11.55
CA ILE A 113 -8.99 -8.70 -11.17
C ILE A 113 -9.36 -8.35 -9.73
N GLY A 114 -8.37 -8.04 -8.88
CA GLY A 114 -8.66 -7.69 -7.49
C GLY A 114 -7.42 -7.61 -6.61
N ILE A 115 -7.66 -7.41 -5.31
CA ILE A 115 -6.64 -7.44 -4.26
C ILE A 115 -7.03 -8.53 -3.27
N LYS A 116 -6.02 -9.21 -2.74
CA LYS A 116 -6.14 -10.00 -1.52
C LYS A 116 -5.25 -9.39 -0.45
N GLU A 117 -5.83 -9.00 0.68
CA GLU A 117 -5.09 -8.53 1.84
C GLU A 117 -4.51 -9.72 2.62
N MET A 118 -3.28 -9.57 3.09
CA MET A 118 -2.56 -10.58 3.86
C MET A 118 -2.08 -9.98 5.17
N GLY A 119 -2.28 -10.73 6.27
CA GLY A 119 -1.81 -10.34 7.60
C GLY A 119 -0.55 -11.11 7.99
N TYR A 120 0.39 -10.42 8.64
CA TYR A 120 1.56 -10.98 9.31
C TYR A 120 1.67 -10.41 10.73
N GLY A 121 1.94 -11.25 11.72
CA GLY A 121 2.03 -10.85 13.13
C GLY A 121 1.25 -11.81 14.04
N PRO A 122 0.66 -11.31 15.14
CA PRO A 122 -0.10 -12.14 16.09
C PRO A 122 -1.17 -12.99 15.40
N PRO A 123 -1.41 -14.25 15.83
CA PRO A 123 -2.42 -15.12 15.21
C PRO A 123 -3.80 -14.49 15.12
N ALA A 124 -4.22 -13.75 16.16
CA ALA A 124 -5.49 -13.02 16.17
C ALA A 124 -5.57 -11.94 15.07
N PHE A 125 -4.46 -11.26 14.77
CA PHE A 125 -4.41 -10.30 13.68
C PHE A 125 -4.51 -10.98 12.31
N VAL A 126 -3.74 -12.06 12.11
CA VAL A 126 -3.79 -12.84 10.86
C VAL A 126 -5.19 -13.35 10.59
N GLU A 127 -5.87 -13.85 11.61
CA GLU A 127 -7.26 -14.30 11.51
C GLU A 127 -8.23 -13.15 11.23
N ALA A 128 -8.04 -12.00 11.90
CA ALA A 128 -8.86 -10.81 11.66
C ALA A 128 -8.75 -10.29 10.22
N VAL A 129 -7.58 -10.38 9.58
CA VAL A 129 -7.38 -10.02 8.17
C VAL A 129 -8.08 -11.01 7.25
N LYS A 130 -7.97 -12.33 7.51
CA LYS A 130 -8.68 -13.36 6.71
C LYS A 130 -10.19 -13.21 6.74
N LEU A 131 -10.74 -12.83 7.90
CA LEU A 131 -12.18 -12.60 8.09
C LEU A 131 -12.60 -11.18 7.72
N GLY A 132 -11.64 -10.32 7.35
CA GLY A 132 -11.92 -8.97 6.90
C GLY A 132 -12.60 -9.01 5.53
N ILE A 133 -13.88 -8.61 5.48
CA ILE A 133 -14.54 -8.25 4.22
C ILE A 133 -13.91 -6.93 3.77
N GLY A 134 -13.13 -6.95 2.69
CA GLY A 134 -12.61 -5.75 2.06
C GLY A 134 -13.66 -5.08 1.16
N PRO A 135 -13.47 -3.81 0.77
CA PRO A 135 -14.35 -3.14 -0.19
C PRO A 135 -14.52 -3.90 -1.51
N GLN A 136 -13.52 -4.70 -1.90
CA GLN A 136 -13.54 -5.57 -3.08
C GLN A 136 -14.46 -6.80 -2.94
N ASP A 137 -14.79 -7.20 -1.72
CA ASP A 137 -15.67 -8.35 -1.44
C ASP A 137 -17.16 -7.94 -1.38
N ILE A 138 -17.42 -6.62 -1.41
CA ILE A 138 -18.76 -6.05 -1.54
C ILE A 138 -19.07 -5.93 -3.03
N PHE A 139 -19.79 -6.92 -3.57
CA PHE A 139 -20.43 -6.78 -4.87
C PHE A 139 -21.47 -5.66 -4.80
N THR A 140 -21.12 -4.45 -5.24
CA THR A 140 -22.14 -3.46 -5.63
C THR A 140 -22.86 -3.99 -6.87
N LEU A 141 -24.14 -4.35 -6.66
CA LEU A 141 -25.15 -4.53 -7.71
C LEU A 141 -25.30 -3.25 -8.55
#